data_AF-A0A6N3X133-F1
#
_entry.id   AF-A0A6N3X133-F1
#
_cell.length_a   1.000
_cell.length_b   1.000
_cell.length_c   1.000
_cell.angle_alpha   90.00
_cell.angle_beta   90.00
_cell.angle_gamma   90.00
#
_symmetry.space_group_name_H-M   'P 1'
#
loop_
_entity.id
_entity.type
_entity.pdbx_description
1 polymer ?
#
loop_
_entity_poly.entity_id
_entity_poly.type
_entity_poly.pdbx_seq_one_letter_code
_entity_poly.pdbx_strand_id
1 'polypeptide(L)'
;HLAFRQWQPSARLNAQLRYGIPTGKVLLTPYTQLNLVADHSTTYGAGLRYQLADSLDLDLSTSHRQRTSGANDNRLFLRLRTNL
;
A
#
# COMPACT_ATOMS: atom_id res chain seq x y z
N HIS A 1 -7.97 -13.55 41.31
CA HIS A 1 -8.36 -12.58 40.26
C HIS A 1 -8.00 -13.21 38.91
N LEU A 2 -8.96 -13.81 38.19
CA LEU A 2 -8.72 -14.42 36.87
C LEU A 2 -8.89 -13.33 35.80
N ALA A 3 -7.79 -12.96 35.14
CA ALA A 3 -7.83 -12.01 34.03
C ALA A 3 -8.32 -12.72 32.76
N PHE A 4 -9.54 -12.43 32.34
CA PHE A 4 -10.06 -12.88 31.04
C PHE A 4 -9.32 -12.10 29.94
N ARG A 5 -8.52 -12.78 29.12
CA ARG A 5 -8.03 -12.22 27.85
C ARG A 5 -9.24 -12.10 26.92
N GLN A 6 -9.77 -10.89 26.79
CA GLN A 6 -10.83 -10.60 25.83
C GLN A 6 -10.27 -10.83 24.42
N TRP A 7 -10.76 -11.87 23.74
CA TRP A 7 -10.48 -12.11 22.34
C TRP A 7 -11.16 -10.98 21.54
N GLN A 8 -10.37 -10.06 21.00
CA GLN A 8 -10.86 -9.01 20.11
C GLN A 8 -10.64 -9.47 18.67
N PRO A 9 -11.69 -9.85 17.92
CA PRO A 9 -11.53 -10.24 16.52
C PRO A 9 -11.06 -9.04 15.69
N SER A 10 -9.83 -9.10 15.17
CA SER A 10 -9.31 -8.07 14.28
C SER A 10 -9.67 -8.42 12.83
N ALA A 11 -10.62 -7.71 12.23
CA ALA A 11 -10.86 -7.81 10.79
C ALA A 11 -9.85 -6.97 10.02
N ARG A 12 -9.39 -7.48 8.87
CA ARG A 12 -8.48 -6.76 7.97
C ARG A 12 -8.98 -6.89 6.53
N LEU A 13 -9.05 -5.78 5.82
CA LEU A 13 -9.29 -5.75 4.37
C LEU A 13 -8.08 -5.12 3.70
N ASN A 14 -7.51 -5.79 2.72
CA ASN A 14 -6.50 -5.21 1.83
C ASN A 14 -7.05 -5.28 0.41
N ALA A 15 -7.26 -4.13 -0.21
CA ALA A 15 -7.76 -4.00 -1.57
C ALA A 15 -6.78 -3.15 -2.37
N GLN A 16 -6.47 -3.60 -3.59
CA GLN A 16 -5.63 -2.87 -4.53
C GLN A 16 -6.23 -2.98 -5.92
N LEU A 17 -6.37 -1.84 -6.60
CA LEU A 17 -6.74 -1.76 -8.00
C LEU A 17 -5.55 -1.23 -8.79
N ARG A 18 -5.20 -1.92 -9.87
CA ARG A 18 -4.06 -1.55 -10.72
C ARG A 18 -4.42 -1.77 -12.18
N TYR A 19 -3.88 -0.93 -13.05
CA TYR A 19 -4.07 -1.04 -14.49
C TYR A 19 -2.73 -0.93 -15.20
N GLY A 20 -2.39 -1.91 -16.04
CA GLY A 20 -1.11 -1.96 -16.76
C GLY A 20 -1.23 -1.31 -18.14
N ILE A 21 -0.40 -0.32 -18.40
CA ILE A 21 -0.27 0.37 -19.69
C ILE A 21 1.07 -0.04 -20.31
N PRO A 22 1.07 -0.98 -21.27
CA PRO A 22 2.29 -1.34 -21.98
C PRO A 22 2.73 -0.20 -22.91
N THR A 23 4.03 0.10 -22.94
CA THR A 23 4.63 1.12 -23.81
C THR A 23 6.01 0.64 -24.26
N GLY A 24 6.04 -0.12 -25.36
CA GLY A 24 7.27 -0.75 -25.85
C GLY A 24 7.83 -1.76 -24.85
N LYS A 25 9.06 -1.53 -24.37
CA LYS A 25 9.73 -2.36 -23.35
C LYS A 25 9.35 -1.99 -21.90
N VAL A 26 8.44 -1.04 -21.74
CA VAL A 26 8.01 -0.50 -20.45
C VAL A 26 6.61 -0.98 -20.13
N LEU A 27 6.35 -1.29 -18.86
CA LEU A 27 5.01 -1.43 -18.29
C LEU A 27 4.81 -0.35 -17.23
N LEU A 28 3.88 0.58 -17.50
CA LEU A 28 3.47 1.61 -16.57
C LEU A 28 2.20 1.15 -15.84
N THR A 29 2.23 1.10 -14.51
CA THR A 29 1.11 0.59 -13.70
C THR A 29 0.70 1.61 -12.65
N PRO A 30 -0.24 2.53 -12.93
CA PRO A 30 -0.95 3.25 -11.89
C PRO A 30 -1.74 2.29 -11.01
N TYR A 31 -1.79 2.59 -9.71
CA TYR A 31 -2.58 1.82 -8.77
C TYR A 31 -3.11 2.66 -7.62
N THR A 32 -4.20 2.20 -7.02
CA THR A 32 -4.74 2.68 -5.76
C THR A 32 -4.84 1.52 -4.77
N GLN A 33 -4.74 1.82 -3.48
CA GLN A 33 -4.80 0.83 -2.43
C GLN A 33 -5.63 1.33 -1.24
N LEU A 34 -6.33 0.40 -0.61
CA LEU A 34 -7.09 0.59 0.61
C LEU A 34 -6.77 -0.57 1.57
N ASN A 35 -6.25 -0.25 2.74
CA ASN A 35 -6.02 -1.20 3.82
C ASN A 35 -6.82 -0.77 5.04
N LEU A 36 -7.79 -1.58 5.44
CA LEU A 36 -8.60 -1.39 6.64
C LEU A 36 -8.11 -2.38 7.70
N VAL A 37 -7.84 -1.87 8.90
CA VAL A 37 -7.61 -2.67 10.10
C VAL A 37 -8.70 -2.24 11.09
N ALA A 38 -9.62 -3.16 11.38
CA ALA A 38 -10.76 -2.91 12.27
C ALA A 38 -10.29 -2.25 13.57
N ASP A 39 -11.06 -1.27 14.01
CA ASP A 39 -10.90 -0.50 15.26
C ASP A 39 -9.63 0.35 15.40
N HIS A 40 -8.70 0.32 14.44
CA HIS A 40 -7.37 0.88 14.65
C HIS A 40 -6.89 1.84 13.56
N SER A 41 -7.09 1.50 12.28
CA SER A 41 -6.61 2.38 11.20
C SER A 41 -7.18 2.06 9.82
N THR A 42 -7.33 3.11 9.03
CA THR A 42 -7.58 3.05 7.59
C THR A 42 -6.40 3.67 6.87
N THR A 43 -5.82 2.96 5.90
CA THR A 43 -4.79 3.50 5.02
C THR A 43 -5.31 3.52 3.59
N TYR A 44 -5.32 4.68 2.95
CA TYR A 44 -5.57 4.82 1.52
C TYR A 44 -4.32 5.36 0.84
N GLY A 45 -4.08 4.95 -0.40
CA GLY A 45 -2.89 5.37 -1.13
C GLY A 45 -3.02 5.21 -2.63
N ALA A 46 -2.08 5.83 -3.32
CA ALA A 46 -1.95 5.77 -4.77
C ALA A 46 -0.47 5.69 -5.14
N GLY A 47 -0.18 5.09 -6.29
CA GLY A 47 1.18 4.99 -6.77
C GLY A 47 1.26 4.74 -8.26
N LEU A 48 2.49 4.81 -8.74
CA LEU A 48 2.86 4.56 -10.11
C LEU A 48 4.08 3.65 -10.11
N ARG A 49 3.93 2.48 -10.73
CA ARG A 49 5.03 1.57 -10.97
C ARG A 49 5.49 1.67 -12.42
N TYR A 50 6.80 1.80 -12.62
CA TYR A 50 7.46 1.78 -13.91
C TYR A 50 8.37 0.55 -13.95
N GLN A 51 8.10 -0.37 -14.87
CA GLN A 51 8.92 -1.56 -15.07
C GLN A 51 9.52 -1.51 -16.47
N LEU A 52 10.84 -1.44 -16.57
CA LEU A 52 11.57 -1.56 -17.83
C LEU A 52 12.10 -2.99 -17.94
N ALA A 53 11.38 -3.81 -18.69
CA ALA A 53 11.67 -5.23 -18.87
C ALA A 53 12.08 -5.93 -17.55
N ASP A 54 13.02 -6.86 -17.61
CA ASP A 54 13.57 -7.56 -16.44
C ASP A 54 14.77 -6.85 -15.81
N SER A 55 15.03 -5.58 -16.15
CA SER A 55 16.24 -4.86 -15.70
C SER A 55 15.98 -3.84 -14.60
N LEU A 56 14.83 -3.16 -14.61
CA LEU A 56 14.54 -2.04 -13.71
C LEU A 56 13.07 -1.99 -13.31
N ASP A 57 12.83 -1.83 -12.00
CA ASP A 57 11.52 -1.62 -11.39
C ASP A 57 11.58 -0.41 -10.44
N LEU A 58 10.80 0.61 -10.75
CA LEU A 58 10.64 1.84 -9.98
C LEU A 58 9.19 1.94 -9.48
N ASP A 59 9.00 2.18 -8.19
CA ASP A 59 7.67 2.36 -7.59
C ASP A 59 7.67 3.63 -6.75
N LEU A 60 6.87 4.61 -7.16
CA LEU A 60 6.62 5.84 -6.42
C LEU A 60 5.19 5.81 -5.90
N SER A 61 5.02 5.91 -4.60
CA SER A 61 3.69 5.91 -3.98
C SER A 61 3.57 6.86 -2.82
N THR A 62 2.33 7.30 -2.62
CA THR A 62 1.90 8.08 -1.47
C THR A 62 0.79 7.35 -0.75
N SER A 63 0.75 7.48 0.56
CA SER A 63 -0.34 6.93 1.37
C SER A 63 -0.65 7.86 2.53
N HIS A 64 -1.93 7.96 2.84
CA HIS A 64 -2.43 8.56 4.06
C HIS A 64 -2.97 7.47 4.98
N ARG A 65 -2.53 7.49 6.22
CA ARG A 65 -3.04 6.63 7.28
C ARG A 65 -3.83 7.45 8.28
N GLN A 66 -5.11 7.13 8.39
CA GLN A 66 -6.00 7.63 9.41
C GLN A 66 -6.06 6.63 10.57
N ARG A 67 -5.87 7.10 11.82
CA ARG A 67 -6.00 6.28 13.03
C ARG A 67 -7.13 6.79 13.91
N THR A 68 -7.80 5.89 14.61
CA THR A 68 -8.83 6.24 15.61
C THR A 68 -8.26 7.07 16.77
N SER A 69 -6.96 6.94 17.08
CA SER A 69 -6.26 7.74 18.08
C SER A 69 -5.98 9.19 17.67
N GLY A 70 -6.31 9.61 16.44
CA GLY A 70 -6.04 10.95 15.91
C GLY A 70 -4.60 11.16 15.40
N ALA A 71 -3.70 10.21 15.63
CA ALA A 71 -2.34 10.23 15.10
C ALA A 71 -2.32 9.80 13.62
N ASN A 72 -2.73 10.70 12.74
CA ASN A 72 -2.73 10.49 11.29
C ASN A 72 -1.33 10.75 10.71
N ASP A 73 -0.93 10.00 9.68
CA ASP A 73 0.35 10.19 9.01
C ASP A 73 0.26 10.09 7.48
N ASN A 74 1.07 10.91 6.80
CA ASN A 74 1.29 10.85 5.37
C ASN A 74 2.66 10.24 5.11
N ARG A 75 2.75 9.38 4.10
CA ARG A 75 4.01 8.74 3.72
C ARG A 75 4.22 8.83 2.23
N LEU A 76 5.45 9.13 1.84
CA LEU A 76 5.96 9.03 0.49
C LEU A 76 6.98 7.89 0.45
N PHE A 77 6.84 7.00 -0.53
CA PHE A 77 7.74 5.87 -0.72
C PHE A 77 8.29 5.89 -2.13
N LEU A 78 9.61 5.79 -2.25
CA LEU A 78 10.31 5.53 -3.49
C LEU A 78 11.05 4.21 -3.34
N ARG A 79 10.76 3.25 -4.23
CA ARG A 79 11.48 1.99 -4.31
C ARG A 79 12.12 1.87 -5.69
N LEU A 80 13.40 1.56 -5.68
CA LEU A 80 14.19 1.24 -6.87
C LEU A 80 14.71 -0.19 -6.72
N ARG A 81 14.49 -1.03 -7.73
CA ARG A 81 15.04 -2.38 -7.82
C ARG A 81 15.65 -2.56 -9.20
N THR A 82 16.89 -2.98 -9.24
CA THR A 82 17.61 -3.30 -10.47
C THR A 82 18.08 -4.75 -10.42
N ASN A 83 17.99 -5.44 -11.56
CA ASN A 83 18.64 -6.73 -11.75
C ASN A 83 19.93 -6.46 -12.54
N LEU A 84 21.00 -6.14 -11.81
CA LEU A 84 22.36 -5.99 -12.36
C LEU A 84 23.16 -7.27 -12.11
#